data_AF-A0A2M8FEB1-F1
#
_entry.id   AF-A0A2M8FEB1-F1
#
_cell.length_a   1.000
_cell.length_b   1.000
_cell.length_c   1.000
_cell.angle_alpha   90.00
_cell.angle_beta   90.00
_cell.angle_gamma   90.00
#
_symmetry.space_group_name_H-M   'P 1'
#
loop_
_entity.id
_entity.type
_entity.pdbx_description
1 polymer ?
#
loop_
_entity_poly.entity_id
_entity_poly.type
_entity_poly.pdbx_seq_one_letter_code
_entity_poly.pdbx_strand_id
1 'polypeptide(L)'
;MAQAEPLPFDMSLEGYNLDLATELDHRALTLRHPKLQAIFKVQSVIIDSFREFMKKNDFFEFQAPSITPATAEGGAEVFQVNYFDKKAYLTQSPQLYKQIVMTAFERVFSVNKVFRAEPSATTRHITEIVSLDAEMGFIDSWLDVRDMSENTVRYILNEVAEKCSPELKLLNTTLPTIIDKTPTYSLTEAQELIFQKSGRDVRGEKDLNPEDERTLCDIIKKETDSDFVYVYGYPTRQKPFYVFPNPENPEFNEGVDLLCRGVEWLSGGRRINDYVQLCEHVEKWNMDPNAIAMFLEAFKYGVPPEGGFAFGAERMTMQILDLKNIREATMFPRDMNRIDMLLSGAEKEV
;
A
#
# COMPACT_ATOMS: atom_id res chain seq x y z
N MET A 1 5.93 -19.90 37.02
CA MET A 1 4.98 -18.97 36.36
C MET A 1 4.54 -17.93 37.38
N ALA A 2 4.25 -16.70 36.96
CA ALA A 2 3.66 -15.69 37.84
C ALA A 2 2.19 -16.04 38.16
N GLN A 3 1.67 -15.54 39.27
CA GLN A 3 0.23 -15.64 39.59
C GLN A 3 -0.58 -14.84 38.57
N ALA A 4 -1.72 -15.37 38.13
CA ALA A 4 -2.58 -14.76 37.11
C ALA A 4 -4.00 -14.56 37.64
N GLU A 5 -4.64 -13.45 37.23
CA GLU A 5 -6.08 -13.23 37.40
C GLU A 5 -6.88 -14.06 36.38
N PRO A 6 -8.18 -14.33 36.64
CA PRO A 6 -9.08 -14.91 35.65
C PRO A 6 -9.14 -14.04 34.39
N LEU A 7 -9.26 -14.69 33.22
CA LEU A 7 -9.44 -13.96 31.97
C LEU A 7 -10.84 -13.32 31.91
N PRO A 8 -10.97 -12.11 31.35
CA PRO A 8 -12.26 -11.41 31.24
C PRO A 8 -13.21 -12.02 30.20
N PHE A 9 -12.71 -12.93 29.36
CA PHE A 9 -13.47 -13.63 28.32
C PHE A 9 -12.82 -14.98 28.01
N ASP A 10 -13.56 -15.84 27.31
CA ASP A 10 -13.08 -17.14 26.86
C ASP A 10 -12.00 -16.99 25.77
N MET A 11 -10.83 -17.60 26.00
CA MET A 11 -9.69 -17.62 25.09
C MET A 11 -9.42 -19.01 24.51
N SER A 12 -10.36 -19.95 24.68
CA SER A 12 -10.32 -21.28 24.07
C SER A 12 -10.63 -21.20 22.57
N LEU A 13 -10.12 -22.15 21.79
CA LEU A 13 -10.32 -22.18 20.33
C LEU A 13 -11.80 -22.28 19.92
N GLU A 14 -12.63 -22.89 20.75
CA GLU A 14 -14.06 -23.11 20.48
C GLU A 14 -14.95 -21.99 21.03
N GLY A 15 -14.57 -21.38 22.17
CA GLY A 15 -15.38 -20.35 22.84
C GLY A 15 -15.01 -18.90 22.50
N TYR A 16 -13.89 -18.67 21.81
CA TYR A 16 -13.45 -17.33 21.43
C TYR A 16 -14.39 -16.69 20.39
N ASN A 17 -15.19 -15.72 20.84
CA ASN A 17 -16.21 -15.04 20.06
C ASN A 17 -16.36 -13.58 20.52
N LEU A 18 -15.36 -12.76 20.23
CA LEU A 18 -15.36 -11.33 20.54
C LEU A 18 -15.64 -10.52 19.28
N ASP A 19 -16.37 -9.41 19.42
CA ASP A 19 -16.43 -8.40 18.36
C ASP A 19 -15.09 -7.65 18.25
N LEU A 20 -14.81 -7.08 17.07
CA LEU A 20 -13.53 -6.42 16.78
C LEU A 20 -13.22 -5.25 17.74
N ALA A 21 -14.23 -4.53 18.24
CA ALA A 21 -13.97 -3.43 19.17
C ALA A 21 -13.44 -3.99 20.51
N THR A 22 -14.12 -4.98 21.08
CA THR A 22 -13.68 -5.68 22.29
C THR A 22 -12.30 -6.35 22.08
N GLU A 23 -12.06 -6.93 20.89
CA GLU A 23 -10.77 -7.54 20.57
C GLU A 23 -9.60 -6.54 20.63
N LEU A 24 -9.81 -5.35 20.04
CA LEU A 24 -8.82 -4.29 19.97
C LEU A 24 -8.66 -3.55 21.30
N ASP A 25 -9.72 -3.45 22.09
CA ASP A 25 -9.67 -2.87 23.43
C ASP A 25 -8.85 -3.75 24.38
N HIS A 26 -9.01 -5.06 24.28
CA HIS A 26 -8.21 -6.04 25.02
C HIS A 26 -7.01 -6.59 24.24
N ARG A 27 -6.43 -5.80 23.31
CA ARG A 27 -5.38 -6.27 22.39
C ARG A 27 -4.18 -6.92 23.06
N ALA A 28 -3.80 -6.41 24.24
CA ALA A 28 -2.72 -6.97 25.04
C ALA A 28 -2.96 -8.43 25.49
N LEU A 29 -4.22 -8.86 25.57
CA LEU A 29 -4.62 -10.24 25.88
C LEU A 29 -5.00 -11.02 24.63
N THR A 30 -5.78 -10.42 23.72
CA THR A 30 -6.37 -11.13 22.57
C THR A 30 -5.31 -11.62 21.60
N LEU A 31 -4.17 -10.93 21.47
CA LEU A 31 -3.00 -11.40 20.69
C LEU A 31 -2.42 -12.74 21.18
N ARG A 32 -2.81 -13.25 22.35
CA ARG A 32 -2.45 -14.60 22.81
C ARG A 32 -3.28 -15.70 22.14
N HIS A 33 -4.41 -15.35 21.52
CA HIS A 33 -5.28 -16.31 20.86
C HIS A 33 -4.62 -16.83 19.57
N PRO A 34 -4.56 -18.16 19.31
CA PRO A 34 -3.86 -18.72 18.17
C PRO A 34 -4.32 -18.19 16.81
N LYS A 35 -5.62 -17.88 16.63
CA LYS A 35 -6.13 -17.28 15.37
C LYS A 35 -5.54 -15.89 15.12
N LEU A 36 -5.44 -15.05 16.15
CA LEU A 36 -4.85 -13.72 16.01
C LEU A 36 -3.34 -13.80 15.79
N GLN A 37 -2.65 -14.73 16.46
CA GLN A 37 -1.23 -14.99 16.20
C GLN A 37 -0.98 -15.43 14.76
N ALA A 38 -1.85 -16.26 14.19
CA ALA A 38 -1.73 -16.73 12.82
C ALA A 38 -1.74 -15.57 11.80
N ILE A 39 -2.61 -14.58 11.99
CA ILE A 39 -2.66 -13.38 11.13
C ILE A 39 -1.31 -12.67 11.11
N PHE A 40 -0.72 -12.40 12.28
CA PHE A 40 0.53 -11.64 12.37
C PHE A 40 1.78 -12.42 12.00
N LYS A 41 1.75 -13.76 12.12
CA LYS A 41 2.79 -14.61 11.54
C LYS A 41 2.79 -14.55 10.02
N VAL A 42 1.62 -14.59 9.39
CA VAL A 42 1.48 -14.43 7.93
C VAL A 42 1.97 -13.05 7.50
N GLN A 43 1.57 -11.99 8.21
CA GLN A 43 2.07 -10.64 7.95
C GLN A 43 3.59 -10.52 8.06
N SER A 44 4.19 -11.15 9.08
CA SER A 44 5.66 -11.21 9.22
C SER A 44 6.30 -11.84 7.98
N VAL A 45 5.78 -12.99 7.52
CA VAL A 45 6.26 -13.66 6.31
C VAL A 45 6.09 -12.80 5.07
N ILE A 46 4.98 -12.07 4.92
CA ILE A 46 4.78 -11.13 3.79
C ILE A 46 5.89 -10.08 3.76
N ILE A 47 6.15 -9.42 4.89
CA ILE A 47 7.15 -8.35 4.98
C ILE A 47 8.56 -8.90 4.76
N ASP A 48 8.90 -10.03 5.38
CA ASP A 48 10.22 -10.65 5.22
C ASP A 48 10.44 -11.15 3.79
N SER A 49 9.42 -11.71 3.15
CA SER A 49 9.48 -12.16 1.77
C SER A 49 9.69 -11.00 0.80
N PHE A 50 9.07 -9.84 1.05
CA PHE A 50 9.36 -8.63 0.30
C PHE A 50 10.85 -8.25 0.42
N ARG A 51 11.40 -8.18 1.64
CA ARG A 51 12.82 -7.86 1.87
C ARG A 51 13.76 -8.86 1.18
N GLU A 52 13.46 -10.15 1.31
CA GLU A 52 14.25 -11.23 0.71
C GLU A 52 14.24 -11.14 -0.82
N PHE A 53 13.06 -10.93 -1.43
CA PHE A 53 12.94 -10.81 -2.88
C PHE A 53 13.66 -9.57 -3.40
N MET A 54 13.50 -8.42 -2.76
CA MET A 54 14.22 -7.19 -3.13
C MET A 54 15.74 -7.41 -3.07
N LYS A 55 16.26 -8.00 -1.99
CA LYS A 55 17.70 -8.31 -1.85
C LYS A 55 18.20 -9.31 -2.89
N LYS A 56 17.41 -10.32 -3.26
CA LYS A 56 17.74 -11.28 -4.33
C LYS A 56 17.80 -10.63 -5.72
N ASN A 57 17.18 -9.46 -5.90
CA ASN A 57 17.15 -8.70 -7.15
C ASN A 57 18.02 -7.42 -7.06
N ASP A 58 19.08 -7.46 -6.24
CA ASP A 58 20.09 -6.42 -6.08
C ASP A 58 19.58 -5.06 -5.60
N PHE A 59 18.41 -5.02 -4.94
CA PHE A 59 17.95 -3.78 -4.32
C PHE A 59 18.65 -3.53 -2.97
N PHE A 60 19.06 -2.28 -2.77
CA PHE A 60 19.61 -1.77 -1.53
C PHE A 60 18.50 -1.33 -0.56
N GLU A 61 18.51 -1.84 0.68
CA GLU A 61 17.59 -1.43 1.73
C GLU A 61 18.05 -0.10 2.35
N PHE A 62 17.27 0.98 2.17
CA PHE A 62 17.55 2.27 2.80
C PHE A 62 16.50 2.59 3.87
N GLN A 63 16.82 3.52 4.77
CA GLN A 63 15.92 3.94 5.86
C GLN A 63 15.41 5.35 5.57
N ALA A 64 14.13 5.45 5.19
CA ALA A 64 13.52 6.74 4.88
C ALA A 64 13.15 7.49 6.17
N PRO A 65 13.26 8.83 6.20
CA PRO A 65 12.78 9.59 7.34
C PRO A 65 11.25 9.62 7.36
N SER A 66 10.66 9.40 8.55
CA SER A 66 9.21 9.53 8.75
C SER A 66 8.74 10.95 9.04
N ILE A 67 9.67 11.87 9.34
CA ILE A 67 9.40 13.29 9.58
C ILE A 67 10.03 14.10 8.43
N THR A 68 9.22 14.87 7.71
CA THR A 68 9.65 15.60 6.51
C THR A 68 9.30 17.08 6.58
N PRO A 69 10.08 17.96 5.93
CA PRO A 69 9.78 19.40 5.90
C PRO A 69 8.62 19.75 4.96
N ALA A 70 8.31 18.86 4.02
CA ALA A 70 7.32 19.04 2.97
C ALA A 70 6.63 17.70 2.64
N THR A 71 5.48 17.78 1.96
CA THR A 71 4.70 16.61 1.54
C THR A 71 5.00 16.26 0.09
N ALA A 72 5.03 14.96 -0.23
CA ALA A 72 5.31 14.48 -1.58
C ALA A 72 4.05 14.49 -2.49
N GLU A 73 2.86 14.35 -1.90
CA GLU A 73 1.61 14.00 -2.61
C GLU A 73 0.54 15.12 -2.62
N GLY A 74 0.85 16.33 -2.14
CA GLY A 74 -0.12 17.44 -2.05
C GLY A 74 -0.87 17.47 -0.71
N GLY A 75 -0.93 18.65 -0.10
CA GLY A 75 -1.07 18.83 1.36
C GLY A 75 -2.45 18.74 2.00
N ALA A 76 -3.35 17.85 1.57
CA ALA A 76 -4.69 17.75 2.19
C ALA A 76 -4.76 16.77 3.38
N GLU A 77 -4.00 15.66 3.35
CA GLU A 77 -4.21 14.52 4.27
C GLU A 77 -2.93 14.16 5.04
N VAL A 78 -2.28 15.16 5.61
CA VAL A 78 -1.01 15.01 6.33
C VAL A 78 -1.11 15.35 7.82
N PHE A 79 -0.40 14.60 8.65
CA PHE A 79 -0.21 14.98 10.05
C PHE A 79 0.89 16.03 10.15
N GLN A 80 0.52 17.24 10.55
CA GLN A 80 1.50 18.26 10.91
C GLN A 80 1.97 18.03 12.36
N VAL A 81 3.28 18.07 12.57
CA VAL A 81 3.92 17.97 13.89
C VAL A 81 4.76 19.21 14.16
N ASN A 82 4.89 19.59 15.43
CA ASN A 82 5.81 20.62 15.86
C ASN A 82 7.22 20.03 15.91
N TYR A 83 8.15 20.59 15.12
CA TYR A 83 9.54 20.17 15.06
C TYR A 83 10.43 21.32 15.55
N PHE A 84 10.61 21.39 16.87
CA PHE A 84 11.26 22.52 17.56
C PHE A 84 10.59 23.85 17.22
N ASP A 85 11.32 24.78 16.61
CA ASP A 85 10.87 26.10 16.15
C ASP A 85 10.23 26.07 14.75
N LYS A 86 10.08 24.88 14.14
CA LYS A 86 9.60 24.68 12.78
C LYS A 86 8.37 23.77 12.75
N LYS A 87 7.67 23.79 11.62
CA LYS A 87 6.66 22.80 11.27
C LYS A 87 7.31 21.66 10.51
N ALA A 88 6.89 20.44 10.78
CA ALA A 88 7.20 19.27 9.98
C ALA A 88 5.94 18.42 9.79
N TYR A 89 6.05 17.39 8.97
CA TYR A 89 4.95 16.52 8.61
C TYR A 89 5.36 15.07 8.78
N LEU A 90 4.42 14.21 9.16
CA LEU A 90 4.63 12.77 9.05
C LEU A 90 4.45 12.36 7.59
N THR A 91 5.38 11.53 7.09
CA THR A 91 5.42 11.19 5.67
C THR A 91 4.26 10.26 5.27
N GLN A 92 3.64 10.54 4.12
CA GLN A 92 2.65 9.64 3.49
C GLN A 92 3.32 8.57 2.62
N SER A 93 4.57 8.79 2.22
CA SER A 93 5.33 7.92 1.35
C SER A 93 6.82 8.31 1.36
N PRO A 94 7.76 7.35 1.28
CA PRO A 94 9.18 7.66 1.10
C PRO A 94 9.53 8.16 -0.32
N GLN A 95 8.54 8.42 -1.18
CA GLN A 95 8.69 8.73 -2.61
C GLN A 95 9.87 9.63 -2.99
N LEU A 96 9.95 10.84 -2.43
CA LEU A 96 11.02 11.77 -2.79
C LEU A 96 12.40 11.19 -2.41
N TYR A 97 12.49 10.50 -1.27
CA TYR A 97 13.75 9.92 -0.81
C TYR A 97 14.13 8.68 -1.62
N LYS A 98 13.19 7.79 -2.00
CA LYS A 98 13.55 6.62 -2.81
C LYS A 98 14.08 7.01 -4.19
N GLN A 99 13.52 8.04 -4.83
CA GLN A 99 14.07 8.56 -6.08
C GLN A 99 15.47 9.18 -5.90
N ILE A 100 15.70 9.96 -4.83
CA ILE A 100 17.03 10.50 -4.51
C ILE A 100 18.04 9.37 -4.30
N VAL A 101 17.72 8.37 -3.47
CA VAL A 101 18.65 7.28 -3.15
C VAL A 101 18.87 6.38 -4.37
N MET A 102 17.86 6.19 -5.23
CA MET A 102 17.99 5.49 -6.50
C MET A 102 19.11 6.09 -7.35
N THR A 103 19.26 7.42 -7.40
CA THR A 103 20.35 8.06 -8.16
C THR A 103 21.77 7.61 -7.76
N ALA A 104 21.93 7.04 -6.55
CA ALA A 104 23.22 6.56 -6.04
C ALA A 104 23.35 5.03 -6.00
N PHE A 105 22.24 4.29 -5.87
CA PHE A 105 22.22 2.85 -5.66
C PHE A 105 21.50 2.05 -6.76
N GLU A 106 20.92 2.74 -7.75
CA GLU A 106 20.20 2.23 -8.92
C GLU A 106 18.91 1.46 -8.61
N ARG A 107 18.88 0.63 -7.55
CA ARG A 107 17.76 -0.20 -7.13
C ARG A 107 17.65 -0.11 -5.63
N VAL A 108 16.55 0.45 -5.13
CA VAL A 108 16.40 0.73 -3.70
C VAL A 108 15.04 0.30 -3.20
N PHE A 109 14.98 -0.17 -1.97
CA PHE A 109 13.72 -0.50 -1.33
C PHE A 109 13.72 -0.07 0.13
N SER A 110 12.53 0.04 0.71
CA SER A 110 12.38 0.39 2.11
C SER A 110 11.07 -0.13 2.67
N VAL A 111 11.09 -0.51 3.95
CA VAL A 111 9.91 -0.96 4.70
C VAL A 111 9.67 0.06 5.80
N ASN A 112 8.73 0.98 5.59
CA ASN A 112 8.53 2.13 6.46
C ASN A 112 7.12 2.23 7.00
N LYS A 113 7.00 2.93 8.13
CA LYS A 113 5.72 3.49 8.55
C LYS A 113 5.41 4.74 7.73
N VAL A 114 4.20 4.78 7.18
CA VAL A 114 3.65 5.97 6.52
C VAL A 114 2.32 6.34 7.15
N PHE A 115 1.99 7.63 7.08
CA PHE A 115 0.93 8.23 7.84
C PHE A 115 0.01 9.04 6.93
N ARG A 116 -1.29 8.75 6.97
CA ARG A 116 -2.31 9.48 6.20
C ARG A 116 -3.38 9.99 7.15
N ALA A 117 -3.59 11.31 7.15
CA ALA A 117 -4.59 11.96 7.99
C ALA A 117 -5.96 12.01 7.28
N GLU A 118 -6.34 10.94 6.59
CA GLU A 118 -7.64 10.79 5.96
C GLU A 118 -8.75 10.75 7.04
N PRO A 119 -9.71 11.68 7.05
CA PRO A 119 -10.81 11.68 8.00
C PRO A 119 -11.87 10.63 7.61
N SER A 120 -11.46 9.35 7.56
CA SER A 120 -12.24 8.23 7.05
C SER A 120 -12.29 7.09 8.06
N ALA A 121 -13.49 6.71 8.48
CA ALA A 121 -13.74 5.59 9.39
C ALA A 121 -14.32 4.38 8.64
N THR A 122 -13.67 3.97 7.54
CA THR A 122 -14.10 2.79 6.76
C THR A 122 -13.37 1.52 7.20
N THR A 123 -13.74 0.39 6.61
CA THR A 123 -13.04 -0.90 6.80
C THR A 123 -11.71 -1.01 6.05
N ARG A 124 -11.36 0.02 5.26
CA ARG A 124 -10.20 0.03 4.35
C ARG A 124 -9.10 1.02 4.73
N HIS A 125 -9.41 2.00 5.60
CA HIS A 125 -8.49 3.07 5.97
C HIS A 125 -8.08 3.00 7.43
N ILE A 126 -6.78 3.20 7.67
CA ILE A 126 -6.12 3.47 8.95
C ILE A 126 -5.08 4.56 8.71
N THR A 127 -4.70 5.27 9.76
CA THR A 127 -3.87 6.48 9.65
C THR A 127 -2.37 6.19 9.73
N GLU A 128 -1.99 4.98 10.11
CA GLU A 128 -0.62 4.49 10.18
C GLU A 128 -0.55 3.09 9.55
N ILE A 129 0.24 2.94 8.49
CA ILE A 129 0.41 1.66 7.76
C ILE A 129 1.91 1.34 7.56
N VAL A 130 2.23 0.07 7.35
CA VAL A 130 3.54 -0.36 6.86
C VAL A 130 3.52 -0.40 5.34
N SER A 131 4.29 0.50 4.73
CA SER A 131 4.49 0.54 3.28
C SER A 131 5.75 -0.23 2.89
N LEU A 132 5.64 -1.02 1.82
CA LEU A 132 6.70 -1.81 1.20
C LEU A 132 7.07 -1.15 -0.14
N ASP A 133 8.04 -0.24 -0.10
CA ASP A 133 8.40 0.62 -1.22
C ASP A 133 9.62 0.11 -1.99
N ALA A 134 9.58 0.21 -3.30
CA ALA A 134 10.72 -0.01 -4.18
C ALA A 134 10.80 1.06 -5.28
N GLU A 135 12.02 1.39 -5.71
CA GLU A 135 12.33 2.24 -6.87
C GLU A 135 13.54 1.67 -7.60
N MET A 136 13.53 1.69 -8.93
CA MET A 136 14.64 1.23 -9.76
C MET A 136 14.85 2.15 -10.97
N GLY A 137 16.11 2.44 -11.24
CA GLY A 137 16.58 3.15 -12.42
C GLY A 137 16.87 2.21 -13.58
N PHE A 138 17.23 2.83 -14.71
CA PHE A 138 17.53 2.16 -15.98
C PHE A 138 16.39 1.28 -16.49
N ILE A 139 15.15 1.74 -16.31
CA ILE A 139 13.97 1.08 -16.89
C ILE A 139 13.75 1.56 -18.32
N ASP A 140 13.19 0.71 -19.17
CA ASP A 140 12.76 1.05 -20.52
C ASP A 140 11.31 1.57 -20.52
N SER A 141 10.46 1.00 -19.66
CA SER A 141 9.03 1.29 -19.60
C SER A 141 8.45 1.04 -18.22
N TRP A 142 7.26 1.60 -17.94
CA TRP A 142 6.46 1.22 -16.78
C TRP A 142 6.14 -0.29 -16.71
N LEU A 143 6.25 -1.00 -17.84
CA LEU A 143 6.14 -2.47 -17.87
C LEU A 143 7.21 -3.16 -17.01
N ASP A 144 8.42 -2.59 -16.90
CA ASP A 144 9.45 -3.13 -16.02
C ASP A 144 9.03 -3.04 -14.56
N VAL A 145 8.38 -1.93 -14.18
CA VAL A 145 7.81 -1.71 -12.84
C VAL A 145 6.72 -2.74 -12.55
N ARG A 146 5.80 -2.95 -13.49
CA ARG A 146 4.74 -3.97 -13.41
C ARG A 146 5.33 -5.37 -13.25
N ASP A 147 6.34 -5.72 -14.03
CA ASP A 147 6.92 -7.07 -14.02
C ASP A 147 7.70 -7.32 -12.72
N MET A 148 8.41 -6.32 -12.22
CA MET A 148 9.05 -6.40 -10.90
C MET A 148 8.03 -6.55 -9.77
N SER A 149 6.93 -5.79 -9.81
CA SER A 149 5.87 -5.91 -8.80
C SER A 149 5.14 -7.25 -8.89
N GLU A 150 4.88 -7.77 -10.09
CA GLU A 150 4.25 -9.07 -10.28
C GLU A 150 5.11 -10.20 -9.73
N ASN A 151 6.40 -10.21 -10.05
CA ASN A 151 7.34 -11.20 -9.52
C ASN A 151 7.47 -11.12 -8.00
N THR A 152 7.41 -9.90 -7.44
CA THR A 152 7.38 -9.69 -5.98
C THR A 152 6.15 -10.34 -5.36
N VAL A 153 4.96 -10.14 -5.93
CA VAL A 153 3.72 -10.76 -5.45
C VAL A 153 3.78 -12.28 -5.55
N ARG A 154 4.26 -12.84 -6.67
CA ARG A 154 4.43 -14.29 -6.84
C ARG A 154 5.35 -14.87 -5.75
N TYR A 155 6.48 -14.23 -5.50
CA TYR A 155 7.41 -14.66 -4.47
C TYR A 155 6.74 -14.67 -3.09
N ILE A 156 6.07 -13.57 -2.72
CA ILE A 156 5.37 -13.46 -1.44
C ILE A 156 4.30 -14.55 -1.28
N LEU A 157 3.48 -14.79 -2.30
CA LEU A 157 2.43 -15.82 -2.24
C LEU A 157 3.02 -17.22 -2.07
N ASN A 158 4.12 -17.54 -2.77
CA ASN A 158 4.81 -18.81 -2.62
C ASN A 158 5.39 -18.99 -1.21
N GLU A 159 6.07 -17.97 -0.67
CA GLU A 159 6.65 -18.02 0.66
C GLU A 159 5.57 -18.16 1.75
N VAL A 160 4.42 -17.48 1.60
CA VAL A 160 3.28 -17.66 2.52
C VAL A 160 2.70 -19.08 2.40
N ALA A 161 2.58 -19.63 1.19
CA ALA A 161 2.10 -21.00 0.99
C ALA A 161 3.00 -22.02 1.70
N GLU A 162 4.31 -21.87 1.58
CA GLU A 162 5.30 -22.78 2.15
C GLU A 162 5.45 -22.60 3.67
N LYS A 163 5.61 -21.36 4.14
CA LYS A 163 5.96 -21.06 5.53
C LYS A 163 4.75 -20.93 6.46
N CYS A 164 3.55 -20.68 5.93
CA CYS A 164 2.34 -20.41 6.74
C CYS A 164 1.19 -21.40 6.52
N SER A 165 1.45 -22.60 5.98
CA SER A 165 0.38 -23.59 5.77
C SER A 165 -0.43 -23.95 7.04
N PRO A 166 0.15 -24.03 8.26
CA PRO A 166 -0.64 -24.26 9.47
C PRO A 166 -1.56 -23.08 9.82
N GLU A 167 -1.05 -21.85 9.67
CA GLU A 167 -1.81 -20.62 9.90
C GLU A 167 -2.97 -20.47 8.91
N LEU A 168 -2.74 -20.72 7.62
CA LEU A 168 -3.78 -20.68 6.58
C LEU A 168 -4.90 -21.71 6.86
N LYS A 169 -4.51 -22.93 7.29
CA LYS A 169 -5.47 -23.97 7.67
C LYS A 169 -6.27 -23.59 8.92
N LEU A 170 -5.64 -22.99 9.92
CA LEU A 170 -6.31 -22.53 11.15
C LEU A 170 -7.34 -21.44 10.87
N LEU A 171 -7.02 -20.54 9.92
CA LEU A 171 -7.90 -19.44 9.51
C LEU A 171 -8.91 -19.84 8.43
N ASN A 172 -8.83 -21.07 7.91
CA ASN A 172 -9.69 -21.58 6.84
C ASN A 172 -9.71 -20.66 5.60
N THR A 173 -8.53 -20.24 5.16
CA THR A 173 -8.39 -19.30 4.04
C THR A 173 -7.56 -19.90 2.90
N THR A 174 -7.80 -19.40 1.69
CA THR A 174 -7.08 -19.79 0.48
C THR A 174 -6.38 -18.58 -0.14
N LEU A 175 -5.14 -18.81 -0.58
CA LEU A 175 -4.35 -17.76 -1.22
C LEU A 175 -5.02 -17.25 -2.50
N PRO A 176 -4.87 -15.96 -2.82
CA PRO A 176 -5.26 -15.42 -4.12
C PRO A 176 -4.55 -16.15 -5.27
N THR A 177 -5.29 -16.45 -6.34
CA THR A 177 -4.76 -17.07 -7.56
C THR A 177 -4.09 -16.01 -8.43
N ILE A 178 -2.78 -16.16 -8.64
CA ILE A 178 -2.03 -15.42 -9.66
C ILE A 178 -1.70 -16.34 -10.83
N ILE A 179 -2.20 -16.04 -12.02
CA ILE A 179 -1.98 -16.84 -13.25
C ILE A 179 -0.67 -16.44 -13.93
N ASP A 180 -0.23 -17.14 -14.98
CA ASP A 180 1.07 -16.90 -15.65
C ASP A 180 1.29 -15.45 -16.11
N LYS A 181 0.25 -14.78 -16.61
CA LYS A 181 0.29 -13.36 -16.97
C LYS A 181 -0.91 -12.65 -16.36
N THR A 182 -0.68 -11.70 -15.45
CA THR A 182 -1.78 -10.96 -14.83
C THR A 182 -2.50 -10.11 -15.89
N PRO A 183 -3.84 -10.21 -16.00
CA PRO A 183 -4.62 -9.36 -16.89
C PRO A 183 -4.28 -7.88 -16.65
N THR A 184 -4.05 -7.13 -17.73
CA THR A 184 -3.61 -5.73 -17.68
C THR A 184 -4.46 -4.93 -18.64
N TYR A 185 -5.11 -3.88 -18.13
CA TYR A 185 -6.01 -3.02 -18.90
C TYR A 185 -5.66 -1.56 -18.66
N SER A 186 -5.81 -0.71 -19.67
CA SER A 186 -5.88 0.73 -19.43
C SER A 186 -7.14 1.06 -18.63
N LEU A 187 -7.18 2.20 -17.95
CA LEU A 187 -8.35 2.68 -17.23
C LEU A 187 -9.59 2.70 -18.15
N THR A 188 -9.43 3.20 -19.37
CA THR A 188 -10.50 3.25 -20.37
C THR A 188 -11.01 1.87 -20.76
N GLU A 189 -10.11 0.90 -20.98
CA GLU A 189 -10.50 -0.49 -21.28
C GLU A 189 -11.20 -1.16 -20.09
N ALA A 190 -10.72 -0.91 -18.88
CA ALA A 190 -11.34 -1.41 -17.65
C ALA A 190 -12.77 -0.85 -17.45
N GLN A 191 -12.95 0.45 -17.68
CA GLN A 191 -14.27 1.11 -17.61
C GLN A 191 -15.23 0.59 -18.67
N GLU A 192 -14.76 0.38 -19.90
CA GLU A 192 -15.56 -0.20 -20.97
C GLU A 192 -15.94 -1.66 -20.66
N LEU A 193 -15.02 -2.44 -20.08
CA LEU A 193 -15.31 -3.81 -19.64
C LEU A 193 -16.37 -3.85 -18.54
N ILE A 194 -16.28 -2.97 -17.55
CA ILE A 194 -17.31 -2.83 -16.50
C ILE A 194 -18.66 -2.51 -17.13
N PHE A 195 -18.71 -1.55 -18.06
CA PHE A 195 -19.94 -1.18 -18.75
C PHE A 195 -20.56 -2.37 -19.50
N GLN A 196 -19.76 -3.08 -20.29
CA GLN A 196 -20.23 -4.22 -21.10
C GLN A 196 -20.75 -5.39 -20.25
N LYS A 197 -20.15 -5.64 -19.09
CA LYS A 197 -20.44 -6.83 -18.27
C LYS A 197 -21.43 -6.58 -17.14
N SER A 198 -21.47 -5.37 -16.59
CA SER A 198 -22.36 -5.01 -15.48
C SER A 198 -23.52 -4.10 -15.88
N GLY A 199 -23.44 -3.44 -17.04
CA GLY A 199 -24.39 -2.41 -17.47
C GLY A 199 -24.23 -1.06 -16.76
N ARG A 200 -23.30 -0.94 -15.80
CA ARG A 200 -22.99 0.33 -15.12
C ARG A 200 -22.03 1.16 -15.95
N ASP A 201 -22.46 2.34 -16.37
CA ASP A 201 -21.61 3.25 -17.15
C ASP A 201 -20.71 4.05 -16.22
N VAL A 202 -19.41 3.75 -16.29
CA VAL A 202 -18.32 4.39 -15.52
C VAL A 202 -17.26 4.98 -16.44
N ARG A 203 -17.56 5.09 -17.74
CA ARG A 203 -16.61 5.53 -18.75
C ARG A 203 -16.38 7.03 -18.64
N GLY A 204 -15.11 7.43 -18.72
CA GLY A 204 -14.71 8.84 -18.58
C GLY A 204 -14.57 9.29 -17.13
N GLU A 205 -14.82 8.40 -16.15
CA GLU A 205 -14.42 8.65 -14.78
C GLU A 205 -12.90 8.74 -14.67
N LYS A 206 -12.43 9.51 -13.70
CA LYS A 206 -10.99 9.81 -13.56
C LYS A 206 -10.20 8.68 -12.89
N ASP A 207 -10.90 7.80 -12.19
CA ASP A 207 -10.37 6.70 -11.42
C ASP A 207 -11.45 5.61 -11.26
N LEU A 208 -11.08 4.45 -10.73
CA LEU A 208 -12.02 3.41 -10.31
C LEU A 208 -12.38 3.62 -8.84
N ASN A 209 -13.68 3.72 -8.54
CA ASN A 209 -14.12 3.78 -7.16
C ASN A 209 -14.15 2.37 -6.52
N PRO A 210 -14.36 2.24 -5.18
CA PRO A 210 -14.41 0.95 -4.50
C PRO A 210 -15.40 -0.09 -5.04
N GLU A 211 -16.48 0.33 -5.68
CA GLU A 211 -17.45 -0.57 -6.32
C GLU A 211 -16.96 -1.00 -7.72
N ASP A 212 -16.28 -0.10 -8.44
CA ASP A 212 -15.68 -0.37 -9.75
C ASP A 212 -14.54 -1.37 -9.63
N GLU A 213 -13.65 -1.21 -8.64
CA GLU A 213 -12.58 -2.15 -8.33
C GLU A 213 -13.11 -3.56 -8.09
N ARG A 214 -14.16 -3.68 -7.26
CA ARG A 214 -14.82 -4.96 -6.96
C ARG A 214 -15.44 -5.58 -8.20
N THR A 215 -16.19 -4.79 -8.96
CA THR A 215 -16.85 -5.24 -10.19
C THR A 215 -15.82 -5.75 -11.20
N LEU A 216 -14.73 -5.01 -11.39
CA LEU A 216 -13.66 -5.40 -12.30
C LEU A 216 -13.01 -6.71 -11.84
N CYS A 217 -12.63 -6.82 -10.56
CA CYS A 217 -12.02 -8.05 -10.04
C CYS A 217 -12.95 -9.27 -10.19
N ASP A 218 -14.24 -9.12 -9.95
CA ASP A 218 -15.24 -10.19 -10.13
C ASP A 218 -15.35 -10.63 -11.60
N ILE A 219 -15.30 -9.69 -12.54
CA ILE A 219 -15.29 -9.99 -13.99
C ILE A 219 -14.01 -10.77 -14.33
N ILE A 220 -12.85 -10.25 -13.94
CA ILE A 220 -11.56 -10.86 -14.26
C ILE A 220 -11.45 -12.27 -13.67
N LYS A 221 -11.91 -12.47 -12.43
CA LYS A 221 -11.94 -13.79 -11.80
C LYS A 221 -12.80 -14.78 -12.58
N LYS A 222 -13.97 -14.36 -13.06
CA LYS A 222 -14.86 -15.22 -13.85
C LYS A 222 -14.31 -15.56 -15.24
N GLU A 223 -13.59 -14.64 -15.87
CA GLU A 223 -13.10 -14.81 -17.25
C GLU A 223 -11.73 -15.49 -17.34
N THR A 224 -10.88 -15.30 -16.34
CA THR A 224 -9.46 -15.69 -16.41
C THR A 224 -8.99 -16.56 -15.24
N ASP A 225 -9.82 -16.73 -14.20
CA ASP A 225 -9.47 -17.32 -12.89
C ASP A 225 -8.39 -16.55 -12.10
N SER A 226 -7.93 -15.40 -12.60
CA SER A 226 -7.02 -14.51 -11.88
C SER A 226 -7.76 -13.74 -10.77
N ASP A 227 -7.21 -13.73 -9.56
CA ASP A 227 -7.64 -12.82 -8.48
C ASP A 227 -6.99 -11.43 -8.60
N PHE A 228 -6.06 -11.25 -9.55
CA PHE A 228 -5.29 -10.03 -9.76
C PHE A 228 -5.60 -9.39 -11.11
N VAL A 229 -5.58 -8.05 -11.17
CA VAL A 229 -5.64 -7.27 -12.41
C VAL A 229 -4.84 -5.97 -12.26
N TYR A 230 -4.02 -5.66 -13.26
CA TYR A 230 -3.36 -4.35 -13.37
C TYR A 230 -4.24 -3.37 -14.15
N VAL A 231 -4.32 -2.14 -13.65
CA VAL A 231 -4.95 -1.01 -14.32
C VAL A 231 -3.92 0.09 -14.51
N TYR A 232 -3.75 0.61 -15.73
CA TYR A 232 -2.78 1.66 -16.05
C TYR A 232 -3.40 2.81 -16.85
N GLY A 233 -2.65 3.88 -17.09
CA GLY A 233 -3.11 4.95 -17.99
C GLY A 233 -4.13 5.87 -17.33
N TYR A 234 -3.81 6.36 -16.12
CA TYR A 234 -4.65 7.32 -15.40
C TYR A 234 -4.51 8.74 -15.95
N PRO A 235 -5.48 9.65 -15.74
CA PRO A 235 -5.33 11.05 -16.12
C PRO A 235 -4.14 11.71 -15.40
N THR A 236 -3.19 12.28 -16.15
CA THR A 236 -1.93 12.86 -15.60
C THR A 236 -2.19 13.89 -14.52
N ARG A 237 -3.14 14.83 -14.73
CA ARG A 237 -3.42 15.93 -13.79
C ARG A 237 -4.00 15.49 -12.45
N GLN A 238 -4.42 14.23 -12.30
CA GLN A 238 -4.94 13.68 -11.04
C GLN A 238 -3.87 12.96 -10.22
N LYS A 239 -2.71 12.66 -10.82
CA LYS A 239 -1.61 11.97 -10.15
C LYS A 239 -0.54 12.99 -9.70
N PRO A 240 0.38 12.60 -8.79
CA PRO A 240 1.44 13.47 -8.30
C PRO A 240 2.37 14.01 -9.40
N PHE A 241 3.00 15.15 -9.15
CA PHE A 241 3.80 15.90 -10.13
C PHE A 241 4.94 15.08 -10.77
N TYR A 242 5.48 14.09 -10.05
CA TYR A 242 6.61 13.27 -10.48
C TYR A 242 6.23 12.12 -11.43
N VAL A 243 4.93 11.87 -11.67
CA VAL A 243 4.48 10.75 -12.51
C VAL A 243 4.72 11.05 -13.98
N PHE A 244 5.30 10.10 -14.71
CA PHE A 244 5.66 10.27 -16.11
C PHE A 244 4.41 10.31 -17.03
N PRO A 245 4.18 11.40 -17.79
CA PRO A 245 3.09 11.44 -18.76
C PRO A 245 3.37 10.48 -19.92
N ASN A 246 2.35 9.84 -20.46
CA ASN A 246 2.48 8.97 -21.62
C ASN A 246 3.00 9.79 -22.82
N PRO A 247 4.04 9.33 -23.54
CA PRO A 247 4.68 10.10 -24.60
C PRO A 247 3.79 10.25 -25.85
N GLU A 248 2.88 9.31 -26.09
CA GLU A 248 1.96 9.33 -27.23
C GLU A 248 0.69 10.13 -26.93
N ASN A 249 0.20 10.06 -25.68
CA ASN A 249 -0.95 10.83 -25.21
C ASN A 249 -0.74 11.37 -23.78
N PRO A 250 -0.15 12.58 -23.62
CA PRO A 250 0.19 13.16 -22.32
C PRO A 250 -1.00 13.48 -21.39
N GLU A 251 -2.25 13.41 -21.88
CA GLU A 251 -3.43 13.49 -21.01
C GLU A 251 -3.48 12.34 -20.00
N PHE A 252 -2.88 11.20 -20.36
CA PHE A 252 -2.72 10.02 -19.51
C PHE A 252 -1.25 9.83 -19.10
N ASN A 253 -1.03 9.07 -18.02
CA ASN A 253 0.29 8.82 -17.47
C ASN A 253 0.66 7.33 -17.44
N GLU A 254 1.93 7.05 -17.24
CA GLU A 254 2.49 5.69 -17.11
C GLU A 254 2.49 5.18 -15.65
N GLY A 255 1.47 5.58 -14.89
CA GLY A 255 1.11 5.04 -13.59
C GLY A 255 0.30 3.76 -13.70
N VAL A 256 0.47 2.87 -12.72
CA VAL A 256 -0.18 1.55 -12.68
C VAL A 256 -0.60 1.21 -11.25
N ASP A 257 -1.80 0.66 -11.11
CA ASP A 257 -2.32 0.11 -9.87
C ASP A 257 -2.55 -1.41 -10.04
N LEU A 258 -2.33 -2.19 -8.97
CA LEU A 258 -2.65 -3.63 -8.92
C LEU A 258 -3.84 -3.83 -7.99
N LEU A 259 -4.93 -4.36 -8.53
CA LEU A 259 -6.09 -4.75 -7.75
C LEU A 259 -6.03 -6.25 -7.46
N CYS A 260 -6.45 -6.63 -6.25
CA CYS A 260 -6.66 -8.02 -5.88
C CYS A 260 -7.96 -8.14 -5.06
N ARG A 261 -8.85 -9.06 -5.46
CA ARG A 261 -10.12 -9.32 -4.76
C ARG A 261 -10.93 -8.04 -4.44
N GLY A 262 -10.90 -7.07 -5.36
CA GLY A 262 -11.68 -5.84 -5.28
C GLY A 262 -11.08 -4.73 -4.41
N VAL A 263 -9.79 -4.80 -4.10
CA VAL A 263 -9.04 -3.76 -3.38
C VAL A 263 -7.66 -3.55 -4.03
N GLU A 264 -7.25 -2.29 -4.14
CA GLU A 264 -5.90 -1.91 -4.56
C GLU A 264 -4.82 -2.36 -3.55
N TRP A 265 -3.87 -3.18 -4.03
CA TRP A 265 -2.68 -3.61 -3.27
C TRP A 265 -1.48 -2.71 -3.47
N LEU A 266 -1.34 -2.17 -4.68
CA LEU A 266 -0.17 -1.42 -5.11
C LEU A 266 -0.58 -0.24 -5.97
N SER A 267 0.17 0.84 -5.80
CA SER A 267 0.29 1.91 -6.79
C SER A 267 1.76 2.11 -7.15
N GLY A 268 2.02 2.40 -8.42
CA GLY A 268 3.36 2.51 -8.97
C GLY A 268 3.40 3.15 -10.36
N GLY A 269 4.54 3.04 -11.02
CA GLY A 269 4.72 3.47 -12.41
C GLY A 269 6.05 4.18 -12.66
N ARG A 270 6.21 4.67 -13.89
CA ARG A 270 7.39 5.43 -14.32
C ARG A 270 7.37 6.85 -13.74
N ARG A 271 8.56 7.39 -13.45
CA ARG A 271 8.75 8.76 -12.96
C ARG A 271 9.40 9.65 -14.01
N ILE A 272 9.18 10.94 -13.84
CA ILE A 272 9.91 11.98 -14.56
C ILE A 272 11.34 12.02 -14.03
N ASN A 273 12.29 11.71 -14.91
CA ASN A 273 13.73 11.79 -14.63
C ASN A 273 14.40 13.03 -15.25
N ASP A 274 13.73 13.72 -16.18
CA ASP A 274 14.24 14.95 -16.77
C ASP A 274 13.97 16.17 -15.86
N TYR A 275 15.04 16.89 -15.50
CA TYR A 275 14.96 18.03 -14.57
C TYR A 275 14.06 19.16 -15.09
N VAL A 276 14.09 19.46 -16.40
CA VAL A 276 13.31 20.56 -16.97
C VAL A 276 11.83 20.21 -16.94
N GLN A 277 11.48 19.00 -17.40
CA GLN A 277 10.12 18.48 -17.34
C GLN A 277 9.57 18.44 -15.90
N LEU A 278 10.41 18.05 -14.94
CA LEU A 278 10.05 18.01 -13.52
C LEU A 278 9.76 19.42 -12.99
N CYS A 279 10.58 20.43 -13.33
CA CYS A 279 10.34 21.82 -12.96
C CYS A 279 9.04 22.36 -13.57
N GLU A 280 8.75 22.06 -14.83
CA GLU A 280 7.46 22.42 -15.45
C GLU A 280 6.27 21.80 -14.71
N HIS A 281 6.40 20.57 -14.23
CA HIS A 281 5.36 19.91 -13.45
C HIS A 281 5.20 20.55 -12.06
N VAL A 282 6.30 20.88 -11.38
CA VAL A 282 6.27 21.61 -10.10
C VAL A 282 5.47 22.92 -10.24
N GLU A 283 5.69 23.67 -11.32
CA GLU A 283 4.92 24.88 -11.64
C GLU A 283 3.44 24.57 -11.95
N LYS A 284 3.16 23.58 -12.81
CA LYS A 284 1.79 23.19 -13.21
C LYS A 284 0.95 22.68 -12.04
N TRP A 285 1.55 22.06 -11.03
CA TRP A 285 0.90 21.58 -9.80
C TRP A 285 0.92 22.62 -8.67
N ASN A 286 1.44 23.82 -8.91
CA ASN A 286 1.51 24.91 -7.94
C ASN A 286 2.24 24.50 -6.64
N MET A 287 3.33 23.76 -6.78
CA MET A 287 4.19 23.34 -5.67
C MET A 287 5.28 24.38 -5.40
N ASP A 288 5.72 24.52 -4.14
CA ASP A 288 6.86 25.36 -3.79
C ASP A 288 8.17 24.61 -4.11
N PRO A 289 8.99 25.05 -5.09
CA PRO A 289 10.24 24.39 -5.42
C PRO A 289 11.25 24.39 -4.27
N ASN A 290 11.17 25.35 -3.33
CA ASN A 290 12.07 25.39 -2.18
C ASN A 290 11.77 24.24 -1.19
N ALA A 291 10.51 23.83 -1.10
CA ALA A 291 10.08 22.74 -0.23
C ALA A 291 10.64 21.37 -0.67
N ILE A 292 10.98 21.24 -1.96
CA ILE A 292 11.54 20.02 -2.56
C ILE A 292 12.92 20.26 -3.19
N ALA A 293 13.65 21.29 -2.76
CA ALA A 293 14.91 21.70 -3.39
C ALA A 293 15.97 20.58 -3.41
N MET A 294 16.06 19.80 -2.33
CA MET A 294 16.97 18.64 -2.23
C MET A 294 16.60 17.55 -3.25
N PHE A 295 15.30 17.31 -3.44
CA PHE A 295 14.82 16.38 -4.45
C PHE A 295 15.20 16.90 -5.84
N LEU A 296 14.87 18.15 -6.17
CA LEU A 296 15.21 18.75 -7.47
C LEU A 296 16.72 18.79 -7.74
N GLU A 297 17.55 18.96 -6.71
CA GLU A 297 19.01 18.92 -6.84
C GLU A 297 19.52 17.57 -7.36
N ALA A 298 18.94 16.46 -6.89
CA ALA A 298 19.33 15.12 -7.37
C ALA A 298 19.12 14.95 -8.88
N PHE A 299 18.11 15.61 -9.46
CA PHE A 299 17.78 15.51 -10.89
C PHE A 299 18.64 16.40 -11.79
N LYS A 300 19.40 17.36 -11.24
CA LYS A 300 20.25 18.27 -12.03
C LYS A 300 21.47 17.60 -12.65
N TYR A 301 21.91 16.47 -12.11
CA TYR A 301 23.20 15.87 -12.43
C TYR A 301 23.11 14.55 -13.20
N GLY A 302 22.00 14.38 -13.94
CA GLY A 302 21.74 13.20 -14.76
C GLY A 302 21.13 12.07 -13.95
N VAL A 303 19.85 11.81 -14.19
CA VAL A 303 19.10 10.72 -13.56
C VAL A 303 18.60 9.78 -14.66
N PRO A 304 18.85 8.46 -14.53
CA PRO A 304 18.36 7.50 -15.52
C PRO A 304 16.83 7.46 -15.52
N PRO A 305 16.19 6.99 -16.61
CA PRO A 305 14.78 6.63 -16.57
C PRO A 305 14.50 5.70 -15.38
N GLU A 306 13.48 6.03 -14.59
CA GLU A 306 13.20 5.34 -13.33
C GLU A 306 11.72 5.07 -13.13
N GLY A 307 11.43 4.13 -12.24
CA GLY A 307 10.08 3.80 -11.82
C GLY A 307 10.07 2.97 -10.56
N GLY A 308 8.91 2.90 -9.92
CA GLY A 308 8.80 2.24 -8.63
C GLY A 308 7.37 1.97 -8.25
N PHE A 309 7.21 1.31 -7.12
CA PHE A 309 5.91 0.91 -6.59
C PHE A 309 5.94 0.88 -5.07
N ALA A 310 4.74 0.79 -4.48
CA ALA A 310 4.56 0.58 -3.06
C ALA A 310 3.43 -0.42 -2.82
N PHE A 311 3.61 -1.36 -1.89
CA PHE A 311 2.53 -2.19 -1.37
C PHE A 311 2.15 -1.76 0.05
N GLY A 312 0.87 -1.88 0.41
CA GLY A 312 0.43 -1.79 1.81
C GLY A 312 0.46 -3.17 2.47
N ALA A 313 1.31 -3.38 3.47
CA ALA A 313 1.44 -4.70 4.13
C ALA A 313 0.13 -5.15 4.78
N GLU A 314 -0.60 -4.24 5.42
CA GLU A 314 -1.91 -4.50 6.02
C GLU A 314 -2.95 -4.85 4.96
N ARG A 315 -2.95 -4.17 3.80
CA ARG A 315 -3.86 -4.50 2.68
C ARG A 315 -3.57 -5.87 2.09
N MET A 316 -2.29 -6.20 1.87
CA MET A 316 -1.90 -7.55 1.41
C MET A 316 -2.34 -8.61 2.42
N THR A 317 -2.06 -8.40 3.70
CA THR A 317 -2.45 -9.34 4.78
C THR A 317 -3.97 -9.54 4.81
N MET A 318 -4.74 -8.44 4.78
CA MET A 318 -6.20 -8.47 4.77
C MET A 318 -6.73 -9.31 3.62
N GLN A 319 -6.23 -9.11 2.40
CA GLN A 319 -6.75 -9.77 1.21
C GLN A 319 -6.24 -11.21 1.04
N ILE A 320 -5.01 -11.51 1.46
CA ILE A 320 -4.48 -12.88 1.50
C ILE A 320 -5.29 -13.76 2.45
N LEU A 321 -5.72 -13.20 3.58
CA LEU A 321 -6.45 -13.93 4.62
C LEU A 321 -7.98 -13.79 4.52
N ASP A 322 -8.51 -13.03 3.54
CA ASP A 322 -9.94 -12.69 3.40
C ASP A 322 -10.56 -12.02 4.65
N LEU A 323 -9.78 -11.18 5.33
CA LEU A 323 -10.25 -10.39 6.47
C LEU A 323 -11.19 -9.28 5.99
N LYS A 324 -12.19 -8.92 6.80
CA LYS A 324 -13.24 -7.98 6.39
C LYS A 324 -12.91 -6.54 6.77
N ASN A 325 -11.97 -6.34 7.67
CA ASN A 325 -11.52 -5.02 8.11
C ASN A 325 -9.99 -4.96 8.19
N ILE A 326 -9.39 -3.90 7.65
CA ILE A 326 -7.93 -3.67 7.69
C ILE A 326 -7.39 -3.64 9.12
N ARG A 327 -8.22 -3.29 10.11
CA ARG A 327 -7.87 -3.32 11.54
C ARG A 327 -7.57 -4.73 12.05
N GLU A 328 -8.18 -5.77 11.46
CA GLU A 328 -7.85 -7.17 11.78
C GLU A 328 -6.43 -7.51 11.34
N ALA A 329 -6.01 -6.95 10.19
CA ALA A 329 -4.66 -7.05 9.65
C ALA A 329 -3.66 -6.08 10.31
N THR A 330 -4.06 -5.33 11.33
CA THR A 330 -3.18 -4.37 12.00
C THR A 330 -3.01 -4.75 13.47
N MET A 331 -1.77 -4.86 13.93
CA MET A 331 -1.54 -5.31 15.31
C MET A 331 -2.07 -4.30 16.32
N PHE A 332 -1.79 -3.02 16.09
CA PHE A 332 -2.26 -1.89 16.90
C PHE A 332 -2.75 -0.77 15.96
N PRO A 333 -4.00 -0.84 15.49
CA PRO A 333 -4.50 0.12 14.50
C PRO A 333 -4.55 1.54 15.04
N ARG A 334 -4.26 2.51 14.16
CA ARG A 334 -4.52 3.93 14.36
C ARG A 334 -5.61 4.36 13.41
N ASP A 335 -6.64 5.00 13.94
CA ASP A 335 -7.68 5.62 13.13
C ASP A 335 -8.21 6.87 13.84
N MET A 336 -9.25 7.50 13.29
CA MET A 336 -9.85 8.71 13.87
C MET A 336 -10.30 8.54 15.34
N ASN A 337 -10.58 7.31 15.77
CA ASN A 337 -11.15 6.99 17.07
C ASN A 337 -10.18 6.20 17.97
N ARG A 338 -9.00 5.79 17.49
CA ARG A 338 -8.07 4.92 18.20
C ARG A 338 -6.61 5.40 18.08
N ILE A 339 -6.05 5.87 19.20
CA ILE A 339 -4.61 6.11 19.43
C ILE A 339 -4.09 5.35 20.70
N ASP A 340 -5.00 4.59 21.33
CA ASP A 340 -4.96 3.86 22.61
C ASP A 340 -5.02 4.75 23.87
N MET A 341 -5.60 4.35 25.01
CA MET A 341 -6.03 3.04 25.52
C MET A 341 -7.51 3.11 25.94
N LEU A 342 -8.36 2.11 25.66
CA LEU A 342 -9.50 1.83 26.55
C LEU A 342 -9.86 0.34 26.61
N LEU A 343 -9.54 -0.26 27.75
CA LEU A 343 -10.14 -1.48 28.27
C LEU A 343 -11.39 -1.07 29.05
N SER A 344 -12.46 -0.71 28.33
CA SER A 344 -13.86 -0.56 28.78
C SER A 344 -14.18 0.13 30.14
N GLY A 345 -13.23 0.83 30.75
CA GLY A 345 -13.46 1.89 31.72
C GLY A 345 -13.86 3.19 31.01
N ALA A 346 -14.57 4.09 31.65
CA ALA A 346 -14.54 4.27 33.09
C ALA A 346 -15.93 4.17 33.75
N GLU A 347 -16.65 3.05 33.63
CA GLU A 347 -17.71 2.77 34.63
C GLU A 347 -17.07 2.35 35.96
N LYS A 348 -16.68 3.36 36.75
CA LYS A 348 -16.75 3.47 38.23
C LYS A 348 -15.92 4.70 38.66
N GLU A 349 -16.47 5.89 38.45
CA GLU A 349 -16.40 6.86 39.55
C GLU A 349 -17.23 6.24 40.69
N VAL A 350 -16.55 5.75 41.72
CA VAL A 350 -17.12 5.46 43.05
C VAL A 350 -16.31 6.24 44.06
#